data_AF-A0A256YHN7-F1
#
_entry.id   AF-A0A256YHN7-F1
#
_cell.length_a   1.000
_cell.length_b   1.000
_cell.length_c   1.000
_cell.angle_alpha   90.00
_cell.angle_beta   90.00
_cell.angle_gamma   90.00
#
_symmetry.space_group_name_H-M   'P 1'
#
loop_
_entity.id
_entity.type
_entity.pdbx_description
1 polymer ?
#
loop_
_entity_poly.entity_id
_entity_poly.type
_entity_poly.pdbx_seq_one_letter_code
_entity_poly.pdbx_strand_id
1 'polypeptide(L)' 'MSSDPIIGKLDEAIDLIDKIEGFISKLAPNKEVSPGIIFQIYQSLVLLREKIIEVRVEVLEKCSE' A
#
# COMPACT_ATOMS: atom_id res chain seq x y z
N MET A 1 -2.39 17.15 9.00
CA MET A 1 -1.83 16.69 7.71
C MET A 1 -0.60 17.50 7.44
N SER A 2 0.54 16.83 7.27
CA SER A 2 1.79 17.45 6.80
C SER A 2 1.54 18.13 5.46
N SER A 3 2.10 19.32 5.27
CA SER A 3 1.97 20.10 4.03
C SER A 3 2.88 19.61 2.90
N ASP A 4 3.63 18.52 3.11
CA ASP A 4 4.48 17.91 2.08
C ASP A 4 3.71 16.80 1.35
N PRO A 5 3.47 16.94 0.03
CA PRO A 5 2.76 15.93 -0.76
C PRO A 5 3.41 14.54 -0.69
N ILE A 6 4.74 14.46 -0.51
CA ILE A 6 5.45 13.18 -0.39
C ILE A 6 5.06 12.47 0.91
N ILE A 7 4.97 13.22 2.02
CA ILE A 7 4.57 12.63 3.30
C ILE A 7 3.13 12.13 3.23
N GLY A 8 2.23 12.89 2.61
CA GLY A 8 0.84 12.44 2.40
C GLY A 8 0.75 11.13 1.63
N LYS A 9 1.53 10.98 0.55
CA LYS A 9 1.57 9.71 -0.21
C LYS A 9 2.21 8.55 0.56
N LEU A 10 3.19 8.83 1.43
CA LEU A 10 3.77 7.81 2.30
C LEU A 10 2.77 7.36 3.39
N ASP A 11 2.00 8.30 3.94
CA ASP A 11 0.91 7.98 4.87
C ASP A 11 -0.14 7.09 4.18
N GLU A 12 -0.55 7.40 2.94
CA GLU A 12 -1.43 6.54 2.14
C GLU A 12 -0.84 5.15 1.88
N ALA A 13 0.48 5.05 1.69
CA ALA A 13 1.16 3.77 1.51
C ALA A 13 1.14 2.94 2.81
N ILE A 14 1.30 3.59 3.97
CA ILE A 14 1.20 2.93 5.29
C ILE A 14 -0.23 2.42 5.50
N ASP A 15 -1.25 3.22 5.19
CA ASP A 15 -2.65 2.78 5.29
C ASP A 15 -2.95 1.55 4.42
N LEU A 16 -2.31 1.44 3.25
CA LEU A 16 -2.41 0.26 2.38
C LEU A 16 -1.74 -0.97 3.00
N ILE A 17 -0.61 -0.80 3.68
CA ILE A 17 0.07 -1.88 4.42
C ILE A 17 -0.85 -2.37 5.55
N ASP A 18 -1.38 -1.47 6.37
CA ASP A 18 -2.28 -1.82 7.47
C ASP A 18 -3.52 -2.58 6.96
N LYS A 19 -4.05 -2.16 5.81
CA LYS A 19 -5.16 -2.85 5.15
C LYS A 19 -4.78 -4.27 4.70
N ILE A 20 -3.59 -4.45 4.13
CA ILE A 20 -3.07 -5.76 3.73
C ILE A 20 -2.90 -6.65 4.96
N GLU A 21 -2.30 -6.15 6.03
CA GLU A 21 -2.16 -6.87 7.30
C GLU A 21 -3.52 -7.26 7.87
N GLY A 22 -4.51 -6.37 7.78
CA GLY A 22 -5.89 -6.64 8.15
C GLY A 22 -6.52 -7.79 7.34
N PHE A 23 -6.19 -7.94 6.06
CA PHE A 23 -6.63 -9.11 5.28
C PHE A 23 -5.85 -10.38 5.60
N ILE A 24 -4.53 -10.27 5.79
CA ILE A 24 -3.66 -11.39 6.16
C ILE A 24 -4.06 -11.97 7.53
N SER A 25 -4.42 -11.11 8.49
CA SER A 25 -4.88 -11.55 9.81
C SER A 25 -6.14 -12.42 9.78
N LYS A 26 -6.95 -12.30 8.72
CA LYS A 26 -8.17 -13.11 8.49
C LYS A 26 -7.85 -14.49 7.91
N LEU A 27 -6.60 -14.73 7.52
CA LEU A 27 -6.13 -16.03 7.03
C LEU A 27 -5.89 -16.94 8.24
N ALA A 28 -6.89 -17.75 8.59
CA ALA A 28 -6.71 -18.76 9.63
C ALA A 28 -5.93 -19.96 9.06
N PRO A 29 -4.94 -20.51 9.80
CA PRO A 29 -4.28 -21.75 9.41
C PRO A 29 -5.32 -22.87 9.24
N ASN A 30 -5.20 -23.65 8.17
CA ASN A 30 -6.08 -24.78 7.85
C ASN A 30 -7.55 -24.43 7.56
N LYS A 31 -7.88 -23.15 7.33
CA LYS A 31 -9.17 -22.76 6.72
C LYS A 31 -9.02 -22.45 5.24
N GLU A 32 -10.02 -22.84 4.47
CA GLU A 32 -10.14 -22.45 3.08
C GLU A 32 -10.27 -20.92 3.00
N VAL A 33 -9.31 -20.28 2.34
CA VAL A 33 -9.27 -18.83 2.19
C VAL A 33 -10.20 -18.46 1.03
N SER A 34 -11.14 -17.56 1.28
CA SER A 34 -12.04 -17.11 0.21
C SER A 34 -11.23 -16.44 -0.93
N PRO A 35 -11.52 -16.74 -2.20
CA PRO A 35 -10.86 -16.09 -3.34
C PRO A 35 -10.95 -14.56 -3.30
N GLY A 36 -12.01 -14.01 -2.71
CA GLY A 36 -12.19 -12.57 -2.51
C GLY A 36 -11.12 -11.94 -1.61
N ILE A 37 -10.71 -12.62 -0.53
CA ILE A 37 -9.63 -12.15 0.35
C ILE A 37 -8.30 -12.15 -0.41
N ILE A 38 -8.01 -13.20 -1.19
CA ILE A 38 -6.81 -13.28 -2.02
C ILE A 38 -6.77 -12.12 -3.01
N PHE A 39 -7.88 -11.86 -3.69
CA PHE A 39 -8.02 -10.74 -4.62
C PHE A 39 -7.81 -9.39 -3.93
N GLN A 40 -8.39 -9.19 -2.74
CA GLN A 40 -8.25 -7.95 -1.98
C GLN A 40 -6.80 -7.69 -1.52
N ILE A 41 -6.08 -8.74 -1.09
CA ILE A 41 -4.66 -8.66 -0.76
C ILE A 41 -3.86 -8.27 -2.01
N TYR A 42 -4.07 -8.98 -3.12
CA TYR A 42 -3.37 -8.72 -4.38
C TYR A 42 -3.61 -7.29 -4.88
N GLN A 43 -4.87 -6.85 -4.93
CA GLN A 43 -5.24 -5.50 -5.35
C GLN A 43 -4.56 -4.43 -4.46
N SER A 44 -4.58 -4.63 -3.14
CA SER A 44 -3.97 -3.68 -2.21
C SER A 44 -2.45 -3.63 -2.37
N LEU A 45 -1.79 -4.75 -2.65
CA LEU A 45 -0.36 -4.81 -2.96
C LEU A 45 -0.01 -4.08 -4.25
N VAL A 46 -0.83 -4.19 -5.30
CA VAL A 46 -0.63 -3.46 -6.56
C VAL A 46 -0.72 -1.95 -6.31
N LEU A 47 -1.75 -1.49 -5.61
CA LEU A 47 -1.93 -0.08 -5.27
C LEU A 47 -0.77 0.45 -4.42
N LEU A 48 -0.30 -0.33 -3.45
CA LEU A 48 0.86 0.03 -2.63
C LEU A 48 2.11 0.23 -3.50
N ARG A 49 2.35 -0.68 -4.44
CA ARG A 49 3.47 -0.58 -5.37
C ARG A 49 3.39 0.67 -6.23
N GLU A 50 2.22 1.00 -6.76
CA GLU A 50 1.98 2.22 -7.54
C GLU A 50 2.29 3.47 -6.70
N LYS A 51 1.81 3.52 -5.45
CA LYS A 51 2.07 4.64 -4.54
C LYS A 51 3.56 4.83 -4.26
N ILE A 52 4.29 3.74 -4.02
CA ILE A 52 5.75 3.78 -3.83
C ILE A 52 6.45 4.30 -5.09
N ILE A 53 6.00 3.93 -6.28
CA ILE A 53 6.56 4.43 -7.55
C ILE A 53 6.29 5.92 -7.70
N GLU A 54 5.07 6.39 -7.44
CA GLU A 54 4.73 7.83 -7.47
C GLU A 54 5.67 8.64 -6.58
N VAL A 55 5.83 8.22 -5.32
CA VAL A 55 6.74 8.88 -4.38
C VAL A 55 8.17 8.88 -4.89
N ARG A 56 8.66 7.76 -5.43
CA ARG A 56 10.03 7.67 -5.96
C ARG A 56 10.25 8.66 -7.11
N VAL A 57 9.27 8.81 -8.00
CA VAL A 57 9.35 9.75 -9.13
C VAL A 57 9.39 11.19 -8.60
N GLU A 58 8.47 11.56 -7.71
CA GLU A 58 8.42 12.92 -7.14
C GLU A 58 9.69 13.28 -6.36
N VAL A 59 10.26 12.32 -5.62
CA VAL A 59 11.54 12.53 -4.91
C VAL A 59 12.68 12.77 -5.91
N LEU A 60 12.74 11.99 -6.99
CA LEU A 60 13.77 12.15 -8.03
C LEU A 60 13.65 13.51 -8.73
N GLU A 61 12.42 13.96 -9.01
CA GLU A 61 12.17 15.29 -9.59
C GLU A 61 12.63 16.39 -8.64
N LYS A 62 12.21 16.36 -7.37
CA LYS A 62 12.64 17.36 -6.36
C LYS A 62 14.15 17.39 -6.11
N CYS A 63 14.85 16.26 -6.24
CA CYS A 63 16.31 16.20 -6.06
C CYS A 63 17.10 16.56 -7.31
N SER A 64 16.42 16.71 -8.46
CA SER A 64 17.02 17.13 -9.73
C SER A 64 16.87 18.65 -9.98
N GLU A 65 16.08 19.33 -9.15
CA GLU A 65 16.01 20.80 -9.03
C GLU A 65 17.08 21.35 -8.07
#